data_AF-A0A9Q9BFX4-F1
#
_entry.id   AF-A0A9Q9BFX4-F1
#
_cell.length_a   1.000
_cell.length_b   1.000
_cell.length_c   1.000
_cell.angle_alpha   90.00
_cell.angle_beta   90.00
_cell.angle_gamma   90.00
#
_symmetry.space_group_name_H-M   'P 1'
#
loop_
_entity.id
_entity.type
_entity.pdbx_description
1 polymer ?
#
loop_
_entity_poly.entity_id
_entity_poly.type
_entity_poly.pdbx_seq_one_letter_code
_entity_poly.pdbx_strand_id
1 'polypeptide(L)'
;MASKIGIKLADGTFFPILDEDALSEQSLELTTVRDNQESVQINLFKQFEETEPEYIGSLIVEDVSMGTAGDPTINLKIKLDEEKNLSAEAIDEGSGSHQSLRVSLKNLDEASLDGIDFDFASLDDSSGLESGDDDYFIKESDLSSKEDSSFDESFESHTADSQLYGNDEERPEKKKKMPMWLIILIIILCITALVFAILLLTKKMPFADKDMIASAPEKVEKVQEQKKDVNATTSNVPKEDASEKAAAEAKRKAEEEAKQKAEAKKKAEEEAKQKAAAEAKKKAEEEAKRKAAAKKKAEAQKKSNVTSKGAVRYKIKWGDTLWDLSETFYKTPWLYKKIADYNKIKNPNLIIAGTYIDIPPK
;
A
#
# COMPACT_ATOMS: atom_id res chain seq x y z
N MET A 1 -29.15 7.29 -14.57
CA MET A 1 -28.01 8.21 -14.42
C MET A 1 -27.04 7.46 -13.53
N ALA A 2 -25.88 7.08 -14.05
CA ALA A 2 -24.96 6.17 -13.36
C ALA A 2 -23.90 6.99 -12.62
N SER A 3 -23.79 6.79 -11.30
CA SER A 3 -22.67 7.35 -10.54
C SER A 3 -21.37 6.64 -10.92
N LYS A 4 -20.24 7.30 -10.69
CA LYS A 4 -18.90 6.75 -10.94
C LYS A 4 -18.09 6.73 -9.66
N ILE A 5 -17.38 5.63 -9.43
CA ILE A 5 -16.42 5.51 -8.33
C ILE A 5 -15.02 5.76 -8.88
N GLY A 6 -14.25 6.60 -8.20
CA GLY A 6 -12.93 7.02 -8.65
C GLY A 6 -12.09 7.65 -7.55
N ILE A 7 -10.99 8.29 -7.96
CA ILE A 7 -10.05 9.00 -7.07
C ILE A 7 -9.91 10.46 -7.51
N LYS A 8 -9.46 11.35 -6.62
CA LYS A 8 -8.89 12.64 -7.05
C LYS A 8 -7.38 12.46 -7.27
N LEU A 9 -6.89 12.91 -8.42
CA LEU A 9 -5.47 12.96 -8.76
C LEU A 9 -4.77 14.14 -8.07
N ALA A 10 -3.44 14.22 -8.19
CA ALA A 10 -2.62 15.22 -7.51
C ALA A 10 -2.82 16.67 -8.01
N ASP A 11 -3.49 16.86 -9.14
CA ASP A 11 -3.96 18.14 -9.68
C ASP A 11 -5.37 18.53 -9.18
N GLY A 12 -6.05 17.64 -8.45
CA GLY A 12 -7.43 17.79 -7.98
C GLY A 12 -8.49 17.20 -8.92
N THR A 13 -8.12 16.76 -10.13
CA THR A 13 -9.05 16.22 -11.13
C THR A 13 -9.61 14.87 -10.66
N PHE A 14 -10.92 14.66 -10.79
CA PHE A 14 -11.53 13.35 -10.55
C PHE A 14 -11.25 12.39 -11.71
N PHE A 15 -10.72 11.22 -11.39
CA PHE A 15 -10.44 10.14 -12.33
C PHE A 15 -11.41 8.98 -12.07
N PRO A 16 -12.42 8.76 -12.94
CA PRO A 16 -13.35 7.65 -12.80
C PRO A 16 -12.68 6.31 -13.09
N ILE A 17 -12.97 5.30 -12.27
CA ILE A 17 -12.38 3.95 -12.37
C ILE A 17 -13.47 2.90 -12.64
N LEU A 18 -14.64 3.04 -12.00
CA LEU A 18 -15.78 2.12 -12.09
C LEU A 18 -17.09 2.92 -12.26
N ASP A 19 -18.08 2.33 -12.91
CA ASP A 19 -19.49 2.80 -12.85
C ASP A 19 -20.21 2.06 -11.71
N GLU A 20 -21.08 2.74 -10.94
CA GLU A 20 -21.74 2.16 -9.76
C GLU A 20 -22.69 1.00 -10.11
N ASP A 21 -23.34 1.07 -11.27
CA ASP A 21 -24.24 0.02 -11.76
C ASP A 21 -23.47 -1.16 -12.40
N ALA A 22 -22.14 -1.08 -12.52
CA ALA A 22 -21.31 -2.08 -13.18
C ALA A 22 -20.63 -3.01 -12.15
N LEU A 23 -21.18 -4.22 -12.01
CA LEU A 23 -20.63 -5.32 -11.21
C LEU A 23 -19.24 -5.72 -11.72
N SER A 24 -18.19 -5.09 -11.19
CA SER A 24 -16.86 -5.15 -11.81
C SER A 24 -15.71 -4.96 -10.83
N GLU A 25 -14.56 -5.51 -11.24
CA GLU A 25 -13.26 -5.36 -10.60
C GLU A 25 -12.35 -4.62 -11.58
N GLN A 26 -11.72 -3.54 -11.11
CA GLN A 26 -10.74 -2.77 -11.85
C GLN A 26 -9.43 -2.71 -11.08
N SER A 27 -8.34 -2.43 -11.78
CA SER A 27 -7.02 -2.22 -11.17
C SER A 27 -6.29 -1.09 -11.90
N LEU A 28 -5.76 -0.16 -11.12
CA LEU A 28 -5.11 1.05 -11.57
C LEU A 28 -3.70 1.12 -10.98
N GLU A 29 -2.71 1.35 -11.82
CA GLU A 29 -1.33 1.58 -11.40
C GLU A 29 -1.16 3.05 -10.99
N LEU A 30 -0.61 3.29 -9.80
CA LEU A 30 -0.36 4.61 -9.22
C LEU A 30 1.10 4.73 -8.79
N THR A 31 1.58 5.97 -8.62
CA THR A 31 2.97 6.25 -8.23
C THR A 31 3.08 7.47 -7.31
N THR A 32 4.25 7.72 -6.74
CA THR A 32 4.52 8.87 -5.85
C THR A 32 4.73 10.17 -6.62
N VAL A 33 4.36 11.28 -5.99
CA VAL A 33 4.49 12.64 -6.56
C VAL A 33 5.78 13.32 -6.08
N ARG A 34 6.50 12.72 -5.13
CA ARG A 34 7.72 13.27 -4.52
C ARG A 34 8.77 12.18 -4.32
N ASP A 35 10.04 12.56 -4.45
CA ASP A 35 11.18 11.69 -4.16
C ASP A 35 11.15 11.21 -2.71
N ASN A 36 11.42 9.91 -2.49
CA ASN A 36 11.49 9.27 -1.18
C ASN A 36 10.22 9.47 -0.32
N GLN A 37 9.06 9.50 -0.96
CA GLN A 37 7.76 9.64 -0.29
C GLN A 37 7.39 8.35 0.46
N GLU A 38 7.60 8.35 1.79
CA GLU A 38 7.39 7.18 2.67
C GLU A 38 5.91 6.74 2.83
N SER A 39 4.93 7.53 2.38
CA SER A 39 3.50 7.16 2.43
C SER A 39 2.66 7.80 1.32
N VAL A 40 1.60 7.09 0.90
CA VAL A 40 0.65 7.53 -0.13
C VAL A 40 -0.77 7.47 0.42
N GLN A 41 -1.50 8.59 0.32
CA GLN A 41 -2.93 8.67 0.64
C GLN A 41 -3.74 8.64 -0.66
N ILE A 42 -4.69 7.70 -0.75
CA ILE A 42 -5.60 7.51 -1.88
C ILE A 42 -7.02 7.76 -1.38
N ASN A 43 -7.60 8.91 -1.73
CA ASN A 43 -8.98 9.26 -1.39
C ASN A 43 -9.92 8.76 -2.49
N LEU A 44 -10.92 7.96 -2.10
CA LEU A 44 -11.98 7.43 -2.96
C LEU A 44 -13.22 8.33 -2.91
N PHE A 45 -13.83 8.54 -4.06
CA PHE A 45 -15.00 9.40 -4.22
C PHE A 45 -16.07 8.76 -5.13
N LYS A 46 -17.33 9.15 -4.90
CA LYS A 46 -18.50 8.89 -5.75
C LYS A 46 -18.88 10.19 -6.47
N GLN A 47 -18.98 10.17 -7.80
CA GLN A 47 -19.49 11.32 -8.57
C GLN A 47 -20.81 10.93 -9.24
N PHE A 48 -21.82 11.80 -9.17
CA PHE A 48 -23.06 11.64 -9.93
C PHE A 48 -23.01 12.55 -11.16
N GLU A 49 -22.95 11.97 -12.35
CA GLU A 49 -22.77 12.70 -13.62
C GLU A 49 -21.58 13.70 -13.56
N GLU A 50 -21.84 15.02 -13.51
CA GLU A 50 -20.81 16.07 -13.39
C GLU A 50 -20.91 16.88 -12.08
N THR A 51 -21.58 16.37 -11.03
CA THR A 51 -21.64 17.04 -9.71
C THR A 51 -20.27 17.10 -9.03
N GLU A 52 -20.16 17.85 -7.92
CA GLU A 52 -18.99 17.69 -7.05
C GLU A 52 -18.92 16.23 -6.52
N PRO A 53 -17.74 15.58 -6.53
CA PRO A 53 -17.62 14.19 -6.12
C PRO A 53 -17.55 14.04 -4.59
N GLU A 54 -18.50 13.28 -4.05
CA GLU A 54 -18.69 12.92 -2.65
C GLU A 54 -17.60 11.97 -2.13
N TYR A 55 -17.17 12.12 -0.87
CA TYR A 55 -16.09 11.34 -0.28
C TYR A 55 -16.57 10.01 0.33
N ILE A 56 -15.97 8.90 -0.09
CA ILE A 56 -16.29 7.54 0.41
C ILE A 56 -15.32 7.12 1.52
N GLY A 57 -14.04 7.47 1.40
CA GLY A 57 -13.00 7.03 2.33
C GLY A 57 -11.58 7.18 1.79
N SER A 58 -10.60 6.76 2.60
CA SER A 58 -9.18 6.92 2.33
C SER A 58 -8.41 5.63 2.59
N LEU A 59 -7.50 5.27 1.68
CA LEU A 59 -6.47 4.25 1.90
C LEU A 59 -5.13 4.96 2.11
N ILE A 60 -4.47 4.71 3.23
CA ILE A 60 -3.12 5.20 3.51
C ILE A 60 -2.18 4.00 3.44
N VAL A 61 -1.26 4.01 2.47
CA VAL A 61 -0.17 3.02 2.40
C VAL A 61 1.06 3.62 3.08
N GLU A 62 1.53 3.00 4.15
CA GLU A 62 2.75 3.37 4.89
C GLU A 62 3.98 2.56 4.42
N ASP A 63 5.19 2.98 4.80
CA ASP A 63 6.48 2.34 4.46
C ASP A 63 6.65 2.07 2.94
N VAL A 64 6.17 3.00 2.10
CA VAL A 64 6.24 2.91 0.62
C VAL A 64 7.68 2.90 0.11
N SER A 65 7.92 2.15 -0.96
CA SER A 65 9.25 1.96 -1.55
C SER A 65 9.94 3.29 -1.93
N MET A 66 11.21 3.42 -1.53
CA MET A 66 12.00 4.63 -1.72
C MET A 66 12.58 4.69 -3.15
N GLY A 67 12.11 5.67 -3.93
CA GLY A 67 12.61 6.00 -5.28
C GLY A 67 12.48 7.50 -5.57
N THR A 68 12.70 7.91 -6.82
CA THR A 68 12.33 9.25 -7.29
C THR A 68 10.82 9.33 -7.58
N ALA A 69 10.26 10.54 -7.70
CA ALA A 69 8.85 10.71 -8.06
C ALA A 69 8.56 10.03 -9.42
N GLY A 70 7.68 9.03 -9.41
CA GLY A 70 7.37 8.20 -10.59
C GLY A 70 7.99 6.79 -10.59
N ASP A 71 8.94 6.47 -9.70
CA ASP A 71 9.54 5.13 -9.63
C ASP A 71 8.70 4.10 -8.83
N PRO A 72 8.05 4.42 -7.69
CA PRO A 72 7.29 3.44 -6.90
C PRO A 72 6.00 3.03 -7.60
N THR A 73 5.66 1.74 -7.56
CA THR A 73 4.48 1.17 -8.23
C THR A 73 3.46 0.71 -7.19
N ILE A 74 2.35 1.44 -7.07
CA ILE A 74 1.24 1.12 -6.17
C ILE A 74 0.06 0.62 -7.00
N ASN A 75 -0.24 -0.67 -6.90
CA ASN A 75 -1.45 -1.27 -7.48
C ASN A 75 -2.66 -0.93 -6.61
N LEU A 76 -3.57 -0.11 -7.13
CA LEU A 76 -4.90 0.14 -6.54
C LEU A 76 -5.94 -0.78 -7.22
N LYS A 77 -6.48 -1.71 -6.46
CA LYS A 77 -7.57 -2.61 -6.87
C LYS A 77 -8.88 -2.17 -6.24
N ILE A 78 -9.94 -2.08 -7.03
CA ILE A 78 -11.28 -1.68 -6.56
C ILE A 78 -12.32 -2.66 -7.13
N LYS A 79 -13.27 -3.07 -6.28
CA LYS A 79 -14.37 -3.98 -6.62
C LYS A 79 -15.69 -3.43 -6.08
N LEU A 80 -16.78 -3.64 -6.81
CA LEU A 80 -18.14 -3.35 -6.37
C LEU A 80 -19.04 -4.58 -6.61
N ASP A 81 -19.87 -4.93 -5.64
CA ASP A 81 -20.79 -6.09 -5.70
C ASP A 81 -22.27 -5.69 -5.88
N GLU A 82 -23.14 -6.70 -6.05
CA GLU A 82 -24.60 -6.53 -6.22
C GLU A 82 -25.28 -5.87 -5.01
N GLU A 83 -24.61 -5.84 -3.87
CA GLU A 83 -25.07 -5.20 -2.65
C GLU A 83 -24.56 -3.75 -2.49
N LYS A 84 -23.89 -3.19 -3.51
CA LYS A 84 -23.18 -1.90 -3.46
C LYS A 84 -22.11 -1.84 -2.34
N ASN A 85 -21.49 -2.96 -1.97
CA ASN A 85 -20.33 -2.96 -1.09
C ASN A 85 -19.07 -2.71 -1.91
N LEU A 86 -18.46 -1.54 -1.71
CA LEU A 86 -17.18 -1.19 -2.30
C LEU A 86 -16.05 -1.84 -1.49
N SER A 87 -15.17 -2.59 -2.16
CA SER A 87 -13.94 -3.13 -1.57
C SER A 87 -12.74 -2.61 -2.35
N ALA A 88 -11.87 -1.87 -1.68
CA ALA A 88 -10.63 -1.34 -2.23
C ALA A 88 -9.40 -1.89 -1.50
N GLU A 89 -8.32 -2.08 -2.24
CA GLU A 89 -7.04 -2.63 -1.77
C GLU A 89 -5.91 -1.96 -2.54
N ALA A 90 -4.95 -1.36 -1.82
CA ALA A 90 -3.79 -0.68 -2.40
C ALA A 90 -2.51 -1.38 -1.93
N ILE A 91 -1.59 -1.72 -2.84
CA ILE A 91 -0.37 -2.50 -2.58
C ILE A 91 0.82 -1.85 -3.30
N ASP A 92 1.86 -1.43 -2.57
CA ASP A 92 3.15 -1.04 -3.16
C ASP A 92 3.98 -2.29 -3.49
N GLU A 93 4.37 -2.46 -4.76
CA GLU A 93 5.14 -3.64 -5.20
C GLU A 93 6.54 -3.70 -4.60
N GLY A 94 7.17 -2.55 -4.33
CA GLY A 94 8.55 -2.49 -3.86
C GLY A 94 8.74 -2.89 -2.40
N SER A 95 7.82 -2.48 -1.51
CA SER A 95 7.83 -2.83 -0.09
C SER A 95 6.97 -4.05 0.26
N GLY A 96 5.89 -4.29 -0.48
CA GLY A 96 4.80 -5.19 -0.10
C GLY A 96 3.85 -4.60 0.96
N SER A 97 4.02 -3.32 1.34
CA SER A 97 3.07 -2.59 2.17
C SER A 97 1.74 -2.45 1.47
N HIS A 98 0.66 -2.62 2.22
CA HIS A 98 -0.69 -2.62 1.68
C HIS A 98 -1.71 -2.13 2.69
N GLN A 99 -2.79 -1.54 2.18
CA GLN A 99 -3.95 -1.11 2.93
C GLN A 99 -5.22 -1.59 2.22
N SER A 100 -6.29 -1.87 2.97
CA SER A 100 -7.60 -2.18 2.40
C SER A 100 -8.70 -1.38 3.09
N LEU A 101 -9.82 -1.22 2.39
CA LEU A 101 -11.02 -0.52 2.84
C LEU A 101 -12.26 -1.23 2.32
N ARG A 102 -13.31 -1.29 3.14
CA ARG A 102 -14.64 -1.77 2.73
C ARG A 102 -15.72 -0.84 3.25
N VAL A 103 -16.63 -0.42 2.37
CA VAL A 103 -17.72 0.53 2.66
C VAL A 103 -18.98 0.06 1.91
N SER A 104 -20.16 0.14 2.52
CA SER A 104 -21.42 -0.09 1.80
C SER A 104 -22.00 1.25 1.36
N LEU A 105 -22.19 1.46 0.06
CA LEU A 105 -22.60 2.75 -0.50
C LEU A 105 -24.08 3.08 -0.26
N LYS A 106 -24.88 2.08 0.17
CA LYS A 106 -26.32 2.22 0.49
C LYS A 106 -26.63 3.35 1.48
N ASN A 107 -25.73 3.59 2.45
CA ASN A 107 -25.90 4.60 3.49
C ASN A 107 -25.33 5.97 3.10
N LEU A 108 -24.67 6.07 1.94
CA LEU A 108 -24.05 7.30 1.47
C LEU A 108 -25.10 8.20 0.78
N ASP A 109 -25.95 7.60 -0.05
CA ASP A 109 -27.04 8.27 -0.79
C ASP A 109 -27.98 9.10 0.13
N GLU A 110 -28.19 8.65 1.37
CA GLU A 110 -29.08 9.26 2.38
C GLU A 110 -28.35 10.24 3.33
N ALA A 111 -27.03 10.44 3.17
CA ALA A 111 -26.26 11.47 3.88
C ALA A 111 -26.36 12.87 3.21
N SER A 112 -27.23 13.01 2.20
CA SER A 112 -27.60 14.26 1.55
C SER A 112 -28.51 15.10 2.47
N LEU A 113 -27.92 15.70 3.52
CA LEU A 113 -28.61 16.40 4.61
C LEU A 113 -29.25 17.77 4.24
N ASP A 114 -29.97 17.85 3.13
CA ASP A 114 -30.76 19.01 2.66
C ASP A 114 -32.08 19.18 3.44
N GLY A 115 -32.07 18.87 4.74
CA GLY A 115 -33.28 18.70 5.55
C GLY A 115 -33.09 18.47 7.05
N ILE A 116 -31.92 18.75 7.63
CA ILE A 116 -31.77 18.88 9.09
C ILE A 116 -31.74 20.36 9.46
N ASP A 117 -32.94 20.93 9.64
CA ASP A 117 -33.11 22.15 10.43
C ASP A 117 -32.76 21.84 11.89
N PHE A 118 -31.48 22.02 12.24
CA PHE A 118 -31.00 21.81 13.61
C PHE A 118 -31.37 23.04 14.46
N ASP A 119 -32.65 23.13 14.84
CA ASP A 119 -33.22 24.27 15.56
C ASP A 119 -32.64 24.40 16.98
N PHE A 120 -31.53 25.14 17.06
CA PHE A 120 -30.70 25.32 18.25
C PHE A 120 -31.42 26.06 19.41
N ALA A 121 -32.62 26.60 19.18
CA ALA A 121 -33.37 27.39 20.15
C ALA A 121 -33.98 26.58 21.33
N SER A 122 -33.91 25.25 21.31
CA SER A 122 -34.60 24.38 22.30
C SER A 122 -33.73 23.89 23.47
N LEU A 123 -32.54 24.46 23.69
CA LEU A 123 -31.56 23.98 24.68
C LEU A 123 -31.37 24.86 25.92
N ASP A 124 -32.13 25.95 26.05
CA ASP A 124 -31.99 26.97 27.13
C ASP A 124 -33.22 27.09 28.05
N ASP A 125 -34.06 26.06 28.16
CA ASP A 125 -35.14 26.00 29.17
C ASP A 125 -35.30 24.60 29.78
N SER A 126 -34.52 24.31 30.82
CA SER A 126 -34.74 23.17 31.73
C SER A 126 -34.01 23.35 33.08
N SER A 127 -33.97 24.56 33.64
CA SER A 127 -33.41 24.81 34.99
C SER A 127 -34.42 24.44 36.11
N GLY A 128 -34.97 23.22 36.03
CA GLY A 128 -36.06 22.73 36.88
C GLY A 128 -35.73 21.40 37.59
N LEU A 129 -34.95 21.47 38.67
CA LEU A 129 -34.81 20.37 39.64
C LEU A 129 -35.06 20.91 41.05
N GLU A 130 -36.18 20.49 41.64
CA GLU A 130 -36.56 20.83 43.00
C GLU A 130 -35.58 20.24 44.03
N SER A 131 -35.39 20.96 45.13
CA SER A 131 -34.69 20.43 46.30
C SER A 131 -35.58 19.42 47.03
N GLY A 132 -35.11 18.18 47.19
CA GLY A 132 -35.67 17.22 48.13
C GLY A 132 -34.85 17.21 49.42
N ASP A 133 -35.48 17.37 50.58
CA ASP A 133 -34.82 17.36 51.87
C ASP A 133 -34.48 15.94 52.35
N ASP A 134 -33.23 15.65 52.71
CA ASP A 134 -32.90 14.58 53.66
C ASP A 134 -31.77 14.95 54.65
N ASP A 135 -32.16 15.18 55.92
CA ASP A 135 -31.28 15.52 57.03
C ASP A 135 -30.30 14.38 57.39
N TYR A 136 -28.99 14.60 57.20
CA TYR A 136 -27.97 13.78 57.87
C TYR A 136 -26.90 14.59 58.64
N PHE A 137 -27.06 14.55 59.96
CA PHE A 137 -26.30 15.28 60.97
C PHE A 137 -24.90 14.68 61.20
N ILE A 138 -23.86 15.27 60.59
CA ILE A 138 -22.45 15.03 60.94
C ILE A 138 -21.77 16.37 61.32
N LYS A 139 -20.83 16.29 62.25
CA LYS A 139 -20.45 17.38 63.14
C LYS A 139 -19.05 17.94 62.85
N GLU A 140 -18.99 19.27 62.72
CA GLU A 140 -17.90 20.19 63.12
C GLU A 140 -16.50 19.60 63.38
N SER A 141 -15.54 19.95 62.52
CA SER A 141 -14.17 20.28 62.96
C SER A 141 -13.43 21.13 61.93
N ASP A 142 -13.36 22.44 62.20
CA ASP A 142 -12.28 23.39 61.89
C ASP A 142 -11.35 23.14 60.66
N LEU A 143 -11.45 24.03 59.65
CA LEU A 143 -10.26 24.83 59.28
C LEU A 143 -10.64 26.17 58.59
N SER A 144 -10.04 27.27 59.05
CA SER A 144 -10.48 28.64 58.73
C SER A 144 -9.44 29.48 57.97
N SER A 145 -9.81 29.95 56.78
CA SER A 145 -9.18 31.01 55.97
C SER A 145 -10.16 31.35 54.83
N LYS A 146 -10.72 32.55 54.58
CA LYS A 146 -10.24 33.96 54.70
C LYS A 146 -8.89 34.16 53.99
N GLU A 147 -8.70 35.09 53.05
CA GLU A 147 -9.56 36.18 52.53
C GLU A 147 -10.40 35.75 51.29
N ASP A 148 -11.53 36.34 50.87
CA ASP A 148 -12.06 37.73 50.88
C ASP A 148 -11.53 38.67 49.77
N SER A 149 -12.29 38.81 48.68
CA SER A 149 -12.56 40.11 48.02
C SER A 149 -13.66 39.99 46.97
N SER A 150 -14.54 41.00 46.89
CA SER A 150 -15.69 41.07 45.98
C SER A 150 -15.43 41.95 44.75
N PHE A 151 -15.79 41.47 43.55
CA PHE A 151 -16.12 42.29 42.38
C PHE A 151 -16.99 41.43 41.45
N ASP A 152 -18.32 41.55 41.50
CA ASP A 152 -19.19 42.58 40.91
C ASP A 152 -19.54 42.30 39.44
N GLU A 153 -20.78 42.61 39.08
CA GLU A 153 -21.49 42.03 37.92
C GLU A 153 -21.63 43.05 36.79
N SER A 154 -21.08 42.74 35.61
CA SER A 154 -21.25 43.57 34.41
C SER A 154 -21.15 42.73 33.13
N PHE A 155 -22.26 42.05 32.82
CA PHE A 155 -22.49 41.45 31.51
C PHE A 155 -22.86 42.56 30.51
N GLU A 156 -21.92 42.96 29.64
CA GLU A 156 -22.22 43.81 28.48
C GLU A 156 -22.03 43.02 27.17
N SER A 157 -23.15 42.81 26.50
CA SER A 157 -23.23 42.10 25.22
C SER A 157 -22.94 43.04 24.05
N HIS A 158 -21.90 42.78 23.26
CA HIS A 158 -21.76 43.36 21.92
C HIS A 158 -21.25 42.35 20.89
N THR A 159 -22.10 42.08 19.90
CA THR A 159 -21.79 41.30 18.69
C THR A 159 -21.39 42.22 17.53
N ALA A 160 -20.53 41.68 16.65
CA ALA A 160 -20.29 42.08 15.25
C ALA A 160 -19.83 43.52 14.91
N ASP A 161 -18.53 43.67 14.62
CA ASP A 161 -18.00 44.23 13.36
C ASP A 161 -16.60 43.60 13.17
N SER A 162 -16.19 43.02 12.02
CA SER A 162 -16.10 43.48 10.62
C SER A 162 -14.91 44.41 10.31
N GLN A 163 -13.88 43.79 9.71
CA GLN A 163 -12.86 44.33 8.80
C GLN A 163 -11.98 45.57 9.18
N LEU A 164 -10.66 45.32 9.09
CA LEU A 164 -9.69 45.95 8.14
C LEU A 164 -8.41 46.52 8.81
N TYR A 165 -7.32 46.48 8.03
CA TYR A 165 -5.92 46.83 8.36
C TYR A 165 -5.25 45.96 9.45
N GLY A 166 -4.03 45.44 9.29
CA GLY A 166 -3.15 45.37 8.12
C GLY A 166 -1.80 46.07 8.32
N ASN A 167 -0.72 45.27 8.39
CA ASN A 167 0.57 45.52 7.70
C ASN A 167 1.58 44.39 7.97
N ASP A 168 2.29 44.00 6.90
CA ASP A 168 3.71 43.68 6.79
C ASP A 168 4.48 43.05 7.99
N GLU A 169 4.94 41.80 7.79
CA GLU A 169 6.35 41.48 8.03
C GLU A 169 6.83 40.28 7.16
N GLU A 170 7.23 40.53 5.91
CA GLU A 170 7.98 39.55 5.12
C GLU A 170 9.39 39.34 5.73
N ARG A 171 9.82 38.10 5.91
CA ARG A 171 11.21 37.77 6.28
C ARG A 171 11.84 36.76 5.29
N PRO A 172 12.94 37.10 4.60
CA PRO A 172 13.45 36.32 3.48
C PRO A 172 14.35 35.14 3.89
N GLU A 173 13.86 33.92 3.74
CA GLU A 173 14.63 32.69 3.93
C GLU A 173 15.69 32.48 2.81
N LYS A 174 16.97 32.50 3.19
CA LYS A 174 18.11 32.56 2.27
C LYS A 174 18.48 31.18 1.73
N LYS A 175 17.81 30.74 0.65
CA LYS A 175 18.20 29.53 -0.09
C LYS A 175 19.68 29.62 -0.54
N LYS A 176 20.55 28.81 0.07
CA LYS A 176 21.96 28.65 -0.32
C LYS A 176 22.04 28.03 -1.72
N LYS A 177 22.09 28.86 -2.75
CA LYS A 177 22.43 28.43 -4.11
C LYS A 177 23.86 27.87 -4.08
N MET A 178 24.04 26.59 -4.36
CA MET A 178 25.36 26.07 -4.74
C MET A 178 25.88 26.89 -5.95
N PRO A 179 27.20 27.16 -6.03
CA PRO A 179 27.74 27.94 -7.13
C PRO A 179 27.45 27.25 -8.46
N MET A 180 26.67 27.90 -9.33
CA MET A 180 26.18 27.33 -10.59
C MET A 180 27.32 26.83 -11.50
N TRP A 181 28.52 27.41 -11.35
CA TRP A 181 29.75 26.96 -11.99
C TRP A 181 30.12 25.50 -11.68
N LEU A 182 29.83 24.98 -10.48
CA LEU A 182 30.10 23.59 -10.10
C LEU A 182 29.22 22.60 -10.89
N ILE A 183 27.97 22.96 -11.17
CA ILE A 183 27.07 22.17 -12.03
C ILE A 183 27.61 22.16 -13.47
N ILE A 184 28.04 23.32 -13.98
CA ILE A 184 28.67 23.44 -15.31
C ILE A 184 29.95 22.58 -15.40
N LEU A 185 30.77 22.55 -14.34
CA LEU A 185 31.98 21.73 -14.29
C LEU A 185 31.67 20.23 -14.35
N ILE A 186 30.63 19.78 -13.63
CA ILE A 186 30.16 18.38 -13.69
C ILE A 186 29.63 18.04 -15.10
N ILE A 187 28.85 18.92 -15.73
CA ILE A 187 28.34 18.70 -17.10
C ILE A 187 29.49 18.55 -18.10
N ILE A 188 30.52 19.41 -18.03
CA ILE A 188 31.72 19.31 -18.88
C ILE A 188 32.46 17.98 -18.64
N LEU A 189 32.58 17.54 -17.38
CA LEU A 189 33.21 16.26 -17.03
C LEU A 189 32.43 15.06 -17.60
N CYS A 190 31.09 15.06 -17.50
CA CYS A 190 30.25 14.03 -18.11
C CYS A 190 30.36 14.00 -19.64
N ILE A 191 30.37 15.15 -20.31
CA ILE A 191 30.51 15.24 -21.77
C ILE A 191 31.88 14.71 -22.22
N THR A 192 32.97 15.09 -21.55
CA THR A 192 34.32 14.60 -21.90
C THR A 192 34.47 13.08 -21.70
N ALA A 193 33.89 12.53 -20.62
CA ALA A 193 33.86 11.08 -20.39
C ALA A 193 33.05 10.33 -21.47
N LEU A 194 31.90 10.87 -21.87
CA LEU A 194 31.03 10.28 -22.91
C LEU A 194 31.71 10.31 -24.29
N VAL A 195 32.36 11.40 -24.66
CA VAL A 195 33.17 11.51 -25.89
C VAL A 195 34.34 10.51 -25.86
N PHE A 196 35.03 10.37 -24.72
CA PHE A 196 36.13 9.41 -24.57
C PHE A 196 35.66 7.95 -24.72
N ALA A 197 34.49 7.60 -24.18
CA ALA A 197 33.88 6.28 -24.35
C ALA A 197 33.54 5.98 -25.83
N ILE A 198 32.98 6.95 -26.58
CA ILE A 198 32.74 6.83 -28.02
C ILE A 198 34.06 6.67 -28.80
N LEU A 199 35.12 7.37 -28.40
CA LEU A 199 36.45 7.26 -29.02
C LEU A 199 37.06 5.86 -28.80
N LEU A 200 36.89 5.26 -27.62
CA LEU A 200 37.28 3.87 -27.36
C LEU A 200 36.45 2.87 -28.19
N LEU A 201 35.13 3.07 -28.30
CA LEU A 201 34.24 2.19 -29.07
C LEU A 201 34.47 2.24 -30.59
N THR A 202 34.88 3.40 -31.12
CA THR A 202 35.22 3.56 -32.54
C THR A 202 36.63 3.05 -32.88
N LYS A 203 37.57 3.07 -31.92
CA LYS A 203 38.97 2.62 -32.10
C LYS A 203 39.13 1.10 -32.02
N LYS A 204 38.46 0.37 -32.92
CA LYS A 204 38.69 -1.08 -33.13
C LYS A 204 40.16 -1.34 -33.52
N MET A 205 40.83 -2.22 -32.78
CA MET A 205 42.19 -2.66 -33.12
C MET A 205 42.18 -3.75 -34.20
N PRO A 206 43.16 -3.78 -35.12
CA PRO A 206 43.26 -4.79 -36.17
C PRO A 206 44.19 -5.97 -35.82
N PHE A 207 43.98 -7.09 -36.53
CA PHE A 207 44.93 -8.18 -36.83
C PHE A 207 45.64 -8.95 -35.69
N ALA A 208 45.32 -10.25 -35.60
CA ALA A 208 46.28 -11.34 -35.39
C ALA A 208 45.73 -12.66 -35.95
N ASP A 209 46.64 -13.43 -36.56
CA ASP A 209 46.56 -14.67 -37.35
C ASP A 209 45.73 -15.85 -36.79
N LYS A 210 45.21 -16.82 -37.57
CA LYS A 210 45.86 -17.85 -38.45
C LYS A 210 46.76 -18.82 -37.65
N ASP A 211 46.76 -20.15 -37.81
CA ASP A 211 46.07 -21.11 -38.71
C ASP A 211 45.39 -22.24 -37.86
N MET A 212 44.62 -23.21 -38.38
CA MET A 212 45.13 -24.49 -38.93
C MET A 212 44.07 -25.29 -39.73
N ILE A 213 44.58 -26.18 -40.59
CA ILE A 213 43.90 -27.13 -41.52
C ILE A 213 44.55 -28.52 -41.24
N ALA A 214 43.93 -29.70 -41.32
CA ALA A 214 42.80 -30.21 -42.12
C ALA A 214 41.74 -30.95 -41.23
N SER A 215 40.80 -31.80 -41.69
CA SER A 215 40.58 -32.46 -43.00
C SER A 215 39.11 -32.85 -43.24
N ALA A 216 38.78 -33.25 -44.48
CA ALA A 216 37.45 -33.62 -44.99
C ALA A 216 37.51 -35.01 -45.69
N PRO A 217 36.54 -35.49 -46.51
CA PRO A 217 35.17 -35.01 -46.80
C PRO A 217 34.10 -36.13 -46.85
N GLU A 218 32.95 -35.83 -47.50
CA GLU A 218 32.18 -36.72 -48.43
C GLU A 218 31.19 -37.72 -47.77
N LYS A 219 29.95 -38.01 -48.23
CA LYS A 219 28.98 -37.53 -49.29
C LYS A 219 27.56 -38.02 -48.86
N VAL A 220 26.38 -37.77 -49.46
CA VAL A 220 25.79 -37.11 -50.67
C VAL A 220 24.47 -36.45 -50.17
N GLU A 221 24.01 -35.25 -50.56
CA GLU A 221 23.19 -34.89 -51.75
C GLU A 221 22.17 -35.96 -52.25
N LYS A 222 20.96 -35.64 -52.75
CA LYS A 222 20.31 -34.36 -53.13
C LYS A 222 18.76 -34.53 -53.22
N VAL A 223 18.01 -33.41 -53.29
CA VAL A 223 16.68 -33.22 -53.95
C VAL A 223 15.50 -34.10 -53.47
N GLN A 224 14.38 -33.62 -52.89
CA GLN A 224 13.43 -32.54 -53.24
C GLN A 224 12.42 -32.91 -54.34
N GLU A 225 11.12 -33.06 -54.00
CA GLU A 225 10.03 -32.81 -54.96
C GLU A 225 8.68 -32.48 -54.27
N GLN A 226 7.71 -31.99 -55.05
CA GLN A 226 6.34 -31.67 -54.62
C GLN A 226 5.29 -32.28 -55.57
N LYS A 227 4.07 -32.47 -55.03
CA LYS A 227 2.75 -32.46 -55.70
C LYS A 227 2.37 -33.58 -56.69
N LYS A 228 1.18 -34.14 -56.41
CA LYS A 228 0.10 -34.52 -57.36
C LYS A 228 0.38 -35.69 -58.33
N ASP A 229 -0.61 -36.40 -58.88
CA ASP A 229 -2.08 -36.35 -58.75
C ASP A 229 -2.69 -37.77 -58.98
N VAL A 230 -3.93 -38.00 -58.53
CA VAL A 230 -5.01 -38.82 -59.13
C VAL A 230 -4.66 -40.14 -59.87
N ASN A 231 -5.23 -41.30 -59.46
CA ASN A 231 -6.37 -41.93 -60.18
C ASN A 231 -7.01 -43.19 -59.50
N ALA A 232 -8.13 -43.61 -60.09
CA ALA A 232 -9.19 -44.55 -59.76
C ALA A 232 -8.91 -46.07 -59.67
N THR A 233 -9.62 -46.73 -58.72
CA THR A 233 -10.57 -47.86 -58.93
C THR A 233 -10.09 -49.33 -59.16
N THR A 234 -10.89 -50.26 -58.59
CA THR A 234 -10.94 -51.75 -58.77
C THR A 234 -9.73 -52.58 -58.26
N SER A 235 -9.87 -53.83 -57.78
CA SER A 235 -11.05 -54.71 -57.50
C SER A 235 -10.68 -55.93 -56.61
N ASN A 236 -11.66 -56.47 -55.85
CA ASN A 236 -11.82 -57.86 -55.30
C ASN A 236 -10.57 -58.64 -54.76
N VAL A 237 -10.51 -59.05 -53.47
CA VAL A 237 -11.19 -60.23 -52.85
C VAL A 237 -10.78 -61.56 -53.52
N PRO A 238 -10.33 -62.62 -52.79
CA PRO A 238 -10.74 -63.00 -51.42
C PRO A 238 -9.62 -63.19 -50.37
N LYS A 239 -10.05 -63.39 -49.10
CA LYS A 239 -9.16 -63.58 -47.93
C LYS A 239 -9.87 -64.34 -46.79
N GLU A 240 -9.69 -65.66 -46.74
CA GLU A 240 -10.02 -66.59 -45.63
C GLU A 240 -8.80 -67.54 -45.60
N ASP A 241 -7.91 -67.60 -44.60
CA ASP A 241 -8.08 -67.63 -43.14
C ASP A 241 -7.36 -66.49 -42.36
N ALA A 242 -6.75 -65.52 -43.05
CA ALA A 242 -5.82 -64.56 -42.42
C ALA A 242 -6.45 -63.49 -41.50
N SER A 243 -7.77 -63.49 -41.29
CA SER A 243 -8.50 -62.39 -40.62
C SER A 243 -8.51 -62.52 -39.08
N GLU A 244 -8.92 -63.69 -38.57
CA GLU A 244 -9.23 -63.87 -37.15
C GLU A 244 -7.98 -63.78 -36.26
N LYS A 245 -6.86 -64.36 -36.72
CA LYS A 245 -5.57 -64.31 -36.02
C LYS A 245 -5.02 -62.88 -35.91
N ALA A 246 -5.21 -62.06 -36.93
CA ALA A 246 -4.81 -60.65 -36.94
C ALA A 246 -5.66 -59.79 -35.99
N ALA A 247 -6.98 -60.05 -35.94
CA ALA A 247 -7.89 -59.36 -35.01
C ALA A 247 -7.54 -59.64 -33.53
N ALA A 248 -7.17 -60.88 -33.20
CA ALA A 248 -6.76 -61.27 -31.85
C ALA A 248 -5.44 -60.60 -31.41
N GLU A 249 -4.45 -60.51 -32.32
CA GLU A 249 -3.17 -59.85 -32.03
C GLU A 249 -3.33 -58.33 -31.87
N ALA A 250 -4.13 -57.69 -32.73
CA ALA A 250 -4.44 -56.26 -32.63
C ALA A 250 -5.10 -55.90 -31.29
N LYS A 251 -6.06 -56.72 -30.82
CA LYS A 251 -6.72 -56.51 -29.52
C LYS A 251 -5.74 -56.59 -28.34
N ARG A 252 -4.79 -57.53 -28.37
CA ARG A 252 -3.76 -57.65 -27.32
C ARG A 252 -2.81 -56.45 -27.28
N LYS A 253 -2.33 -55.98 -28.44
CA LYS A 253 -1.46 -54.80 -28.50
C LYS A 253 -2.18 -53.53 -28.01
N ALA A 254 -3.46 -53.35 -28.35
CA ALA A 254 -4.26 -52.23 -27.86
C ALA A 254 -4.47 -52.26 -26.32
N GLU A 255 -4.69 -53.45 -25.74
CA GLU A 255 -4.82 -53.60 -24.28
C GLU A 255 -3.49 -53.33 -23.55
N GLU A 256 -2.37 -53.77 -24.12
CA GLU A 256 -1.03 -53.55 -23.57
C GLU A 256 -0.64 -52.06 -23.63
N GLU A 257 -0.86 -51.40 -24.77
CA GLU A 257 -0.62 -49.96 -24.93
C GLU A 257 -1.49 -49.12 -23.99
N ALA A 258 -2.75 -49.51 -23.78
CA ALA A 258 -3.64 -48.87 -22.81
C ALA A 258 -3.14 -49.03 -21.37
N LYS A 259 -2.61 -50.20 -21.00
CA LYS A 259 -1.99 -50.44 -19.68
C LYS A 259 -0.73 -49.61 -19.47
N GLN A 260 0.19 -49.58 -20.45
CA GLN A 260 1.41 -48.77 -20.40
C GLN A 260 1.08 -47.26 -20.28
N LYS A 261 0.09 -46.76 -21.03
CA LYS A 261 -0.39 -45.37 -20.91
C LYS A 261 -1.03 -45.06 -19.56
N ALA A 262 -1.77 -46.00 -18.98
CA ALA A 262 -2.36 -45.84 -17.64
C ALA A 262 -1.30 -45.82 -16.52
N GLU A 263 -0.26 -46.66 -16.62
CA GLU A 263 0.86 -46.67 -15.68
C GLU A 263 1.70 -45.39 -15.77
N ALA A 264 2.05 -44.96 -16.99
CA ALA A 264 2.76 -43.71 -17.22
C ALA A 264 2.00 -42.49 -16.65
N LYS A 265 0.68 -42.44 -16.84
CA LYS A 265 -0.16 -41.37 -16.27
C LYS A 265 -0.16 -41.37 -14.74
N LYS A 266 -0.28 -42.55 -14.09
CA LYS A 266 -0.21 -42.66 -12.63
C LYS A 266 1.14 -42.19 -12.08
N LYS A 267 2.24 -42.61 -12.72
CA LYS A 267 3.60 -42.22 -12.30
C LYS A 267 3.83 -40.71 -12.41
N ALA A 268 3.35 -40.08 -13.49
CA ALA A 268 3.42 -38.63 -13.66
C ALA A 268 2.55 -37.87 -12.63
N GLU A 269 1.36 -38.36 -12.30
CA GLU A 269 0.49 -37.78 -11.28
C GLU A 269 1.11 -37.87 -9.87
N GLU A 270 1.74 -39.00 -9.55
CA GLU A 270 2.44 -39.19 -8.28
C GLU A 270 3.66 -38.27 -8.16
N GLU A 271 4.49 -38.18 -9.19
CA GLU A 271 5.65 -37.28 -9.21
C GLU A 271 5.25 -35.81 -9.06
N ALA A 272 4.15 -35.40 -9.72
CA ALA A 272 3.58 -34.06 -9.57
C ALA A 272 3.09 -33.79 -8.14
N LYS A 273 2.39 -34.74 -7.52
CA LYS A 273 1.94 -34.65 -6.11
C LYS A 273 3.10 -34.58 -5.12
N GLN A 274 4.15 -35.39 -5.33
CA GLN A 274 5.35 -35.35 -4.49
C GLN A 274 6.10 -34.01 -4.61
N LYS A 275 6.23 -33.45 -5.84
CA LYS A 275 6.83 -32.13 -6.07
C LYS A 275 6.04 -31.00 -5.41
N ALA A 276 4.72 -30.97 -5.57
CA ALA A 276 3.85 -29.98 -4.94
C ALA A 276 3.92 -30.02 -3.40
N ALA A 277 3.91 -31.23 -2.80
CA ALA A 277 4.04 -31.40 -1.35
C ALA A 277 5.42 -30.94 -0.83
N ALA A 278 6.50 -31.21 -1.58
CA ALA A 278 7.85 -30.76 -1.23
C ALA A 278 7.99 -29.22 -1.29
N GLU A 279 7.38 -28.57 -2.29
CA GLU A 279 7.37 -27.11 -2.40
C GLU A 279 6.55 -26.45 -1.29
N ALA A 280 5.34 -26.95 -1.03
CA ALA A 280 4.49 -26.46 0.05
C ALA A 280 5.19 -26.56 1.42
N LYS A 281 5.87 -27.69 1.69
CA LYS A 281 6.66 -27.86 2.92
C LYS A 281 7.81 -26.87 3.03
N LYS A 282 8.53 -26.58 1.94
CA LYS A 282 9.60 -25.57 1.93
C LYS A 282 9.05 -24.16 2.21
N LYS A 283 7.96 -23.77 1.55
CA LYS A 283 7.30 -22.47 1.77
C LYS A 283 6.86 -22.30 3.22
N ALA A 284 6.21 -23.30 3.81
CA ALA A 284 5.80 -23.28 5.22
C ALA A 284 7.01 -23.22 6.19
N GLU A 285 8.09 -23.95 5.92
CA GLU A 285 9.31 -23.90 6.76
C GLU A 285 10.02 -22.54 6.67
N GLU A 286 10.04 -21.92 5.49
CA GLU A 286 10.60 -20.58 5.31
C GLU A 286 9.74 -19.50 6.00
N GLU A 287 8.42 -19.56 5.85
CA GLU A 287 7.49 -18.64 6.51
C GLU A 287 7.61 -18.74 8.05
N ALA A 288 7.70 -19.96 8.59
CA ALA A 288 7.93 -20.20 10.01
C ALA A 288 9.28 -19.60 10.47
N LYS A 289 10.35 -19.74 9.68
CA LYS A 289 11.65 -19.11 9.95
C LYS A 289 11.59 -17.58 9.88
N ARG A 290 10.89 -17.00 8.89
CA ARG A 290 10.65 -15.54 8.77
C ARG A 290 9.90 -15.01 10.00
N LYS A 291 8.80 -15.66 10.40
CA LYS A 291 8.01 -15.29 11.59
C LYS A 291 8.82 -15.45 12.90
N ALA A 292 9.63 -16.50 13.03
CA ALA A 292 10.52 -16.67 14.19
C ALA A 292 11.66 -15.62 14.23
N ALA A 293 12.22 -15.25 13.08
CA ALA A 293 13.24 -14.21 12.99
C ALA A 293 12.67 -12.81 13.30
N ALA A 294 11.46 -12.50 12.81
CA ALA A 294 10.75 -11.27 13.15
C ALA A 294 10.49 -11.17 14.67
N LYS A 295 9.98 -12.24 15.29
CA LYS A 295 9.77 -12.28 16.75
C LYS A 295 11.07 -12.06 17.54
N LYS A 296 12.19 -12.67 17.10
CA LYS A 296 13.51 -12.43 17.73
C LYS A 296 14.02 -11.01 17.55
N LYS A 297 13.82 -10.37 16.38
CA LYS A 297 14.17 -8.95 16.17
C LYS A 297 13.34 -8.04 17.08
N ALA A 298 12.03 -8.25 17.18
CA ALA A 298 11.15 -7.47 18.03
C ALA A 298 11.48 -7.61 19.53
N GLU A 299 11.85 -8.81 19.99
CA GLU A 299 12.27 -9.03 21.38
C GLU A 299 13.64 -8.40 21.69
N ALA A 300 14.57 -8.41 20.73
CA ALA A 300 15.86 -7.73 20.88
C ALA A 300 15.70 -6.21 20.97
N GLN A 301 14.88 -5.61 20.09
CA GLN A 301 14.59 -4.17 20.12
C GLN A 301 13.95 -3.71 21.44
N LYS A 302 13.06 -4.51 22.03
CA LYS A 302 12.49 -4.22 23.36
C LYS A 302 13.53 -4.22 24.50
N LYS A 303 14.68 -4.85 24.31
CA LYS A 303 15.77 -4.92 25.31
C LYS A 303 16.89 -3.90 25.06
N SER A 304 17.03 -3.35 23.86
CA SER A 304 18.03 -2.31 23.52
C SER A 304 17.59 -0.88 23.82
N ASN A 305 16.29 -0.61 23.90
CA ASN A 305 15.76 0.76 23.94
C ASN A 305 15.69 1.40 25.33
N VAL A 306 16.20 0.76 26.39
CA VAL A 306 16.25 1.35 27.73
C VAL A 306 17.57 2.10 27.92
N THR A 307 17.50 3.43 27.97
CA THR A 307 18.64 4.29 28.29
C THR A 307 19.03 4.15 29.77
N SER A 308 20.29 4.38 30.13
CA SER A 308 20.84 4.24 31.50
C SER A 308 20.16 5.09 32.60
N LYS A 309 19.20 5.95 32.24
CA LYS A 309 18.31 6.68 33.16
C LYS A 309 16.93 6.02 33.35
N GLY A 310 16.72 4.80 32.85
CA GLY A 310 15.43 4.11 32.86
C GLY A 310 14.42 4.63 31.83
N ALA A 311 14.81 5.55 30.96
CA ALA A 311 13.96 6.09 29.91
C ALA A 311 13.90 5.15 28.69
N VAL A 312 12.70 4.93 28.16
CA VAL A 312 12.44 4.05 27.00
C VAL A 312 12.46 4.89 25.72
N ARG A 313 13.39 4.58 24.81
CA ARG A 313 13.46 5.20 23.49
C ARG A 313 12.36 4.67 22.57
N TYR A 314 11.59 5.58 21.99
CA TYR A 314 10.46 5.30 21.12
C TYR A 314 10.60 6.07 19.80
N LYS A 315 10.24 5.45 18.65
CA LYS A 315 10.18 6.12 17.34
C LYS A 315 8.72 6.51 17.10
N ILE A 316 8.45 7.82 17.03
CA ILE A 316 7.13 8.38 16.76
C ILE A 316 6.64 7.89 15.39
N LYS A 317 5.41 7.39 15.32
CA LYS A 317 4.69 7.02 14.10
C LYS A 317 3.79 8.16 13.62
N TRP A 318 3.22 8.02 12.44
CA TRP A 318 2.11 8.86 12.03
C TRP A 318 0.88 8.56 12.91
N GLY A 319 0.10 9.58 13.25
CA GLY A 319 -1.05 9.47 14.17
C GLY A 319 -0.74 9.44 15.67
N ASP A 320 0.49 9.15 16.10
CA ASP A 320 0.86 9.20 17.53
C ASP A 320 0.76 10.64 18.08
N THR A 321 0.12 10.81 19.25
CA THR A 321 0.25 12.03 20.05
C THR A 321 1.00 11.77 21.37
N LEU A 322 1.50 12.83 22.03
CA LEU A 322 2.08 12.69 23.37
C LEU A 322 1.06 12.21 24.42
N TRP A 323 -0.23 12.42 24.18
CA TRP A 323 -1.34 11.97 25.04
C TRP A 323 -1.47 10.44 24.98
N ASP A 324 -1.54 9.87 23.78
CA ASP A 324 -1.65 8.42 23.56
C ASP A 324 -0.39 7.68 23.99
N LEU A 325 0.78 8.29 23.81
CA LEU A 325 2.04 7.76 24.31
C LEU A 325 2.11 7.81 25.84
N SER A 326 1.59 8.86 26.47
CA SER A 326 1.45 8.91 27.93
C SER A 326 0.51 7.82 28.45
N GLU A 327 -0.64 7.64 27.82
CA GLU A 327 -1.57 6.56 28.19
C GLU A 327 -0.94 5.18 27.97
N THR A 328 -0.32 4.95 26.81
CA THR A 328 0.31 3.68 26.46
C THR A 328 1.39 3.28 27.47
N PHE A 329 2.28 4.20 27.84
CA PHE A 329 3.46 3.90 28.66
C PHE A 329 3.23 4.08 30.17
N TYR A 330 2.38 5.01 30.62
CA TYR A 330 2.14 5.27 32.05
C TYR A 330 0.79 4.81 32.59
N LYS A 331 -0.12 4.38 31.71
CA LYS A 331 -1.55 4.11 32.01
C LYS A 331 -2.26 5.34 32.58
N THR A 332 -1.92 6.51 32.04
CA THR A 332 -2.59 7.79 32.28
C THR A 332 -2.21 8.78 31.17
N PRO A 333 -3.14 9.46 30.50
CA PRO A 333 -2.82 10.44 29.48
C PRO A 333 -2.18 11.73 30.06
N TRP A 334 -2.48 12.05 31.32
CA TRP A 334 -2.14 13.32 31.97
C TRP A 334 -0.62 13.58 32.13
N LEU A 335 0.24 12.57 31.94
CA LEU A 335 1.70 12.70 32.01
C LEU A 335 2.35 13.06 30.66
N TYR A 336 1.58 13.38 29.62
CA TYR A 336 2.12 13.83 28.32
C TYR A 336 3.07 15.02 28.43
N LYS A 337 2.79 15.95 29.36
CA LYS A 337 3.67 17.09 29.69
C LYS A 337 5.06 16.63 30.16
N LYS A 338 5.12 15.59 31.01
CA LYS A 338 6.39 14.99 31.48
C LYS A 338 7.24 14.47 30.31
N ILE A 339 6.61 13.93 29.25
CA ILE A 339 7.30 13.51 28.03
C ILE A 339 7.80 14.73 27.24
N ALA A 340 6.96 15.76 27.07
CA ALA A 340 7.32 17.00 26.39
C ALA A 340 8.51 17.71 27.06
N ASP A 341 8.46 17.91 28.37
CA ASP A 341 9.48 18.58 29.18
C ASP A 341 10.81 17.83 29.13
N TYR A 342 10.79 16.51 29.31
CA TYR A 342 12.00 15.67 29.28
C TYR A 342 12.69 15.70 27.90
N ASN A 343 11.91 15.76 26.82
CA ASN A 343 12.42 15.85 25.44
C ASN A 343 12.60 17.30 24.94
N LYS A 344 12.31 18.30 25.78
CA LYS A 344 12.41 19.75 25.46
C LYS A 344 11.53 20.18 24.27
N ILE A 345 10.38 19.53 24.11
CA ILE A 345 9.42 19.79 23.04
C ILE A 345 8.66 21.08 23.34
N LYS A 346 8.94 22.15 22.57
CA LYS A 346 8.37 23.50 22.80
C LYS A 346 6.84 23.58 22.64
N ASN A 347 6.27 22.77 21.75
CA ASN A 347 4.83 22.68 21.52
C ASN A 347 4.42 21.21 21.65
N PRO A 348 3.79 20.79 22.78
CA PRO A 348 3.38 19.42 22.99
C PRO A 348 2.41 18.86 21.93
N ASN A 349 1.71 19.73 21.20
CA ASN A 349 0.76 19.36 20.15
C ASN A 349 1.43 19.18 18.77
N LEU A 350 2.75 19.39 18.67
CA LEU A 350 3.51 19.23 17.42
C LEU A 350 4.72 18.32 17.65
N ILE A 351 4.54 17.03 17.34
CA ILE A 351 5.62 16.04 17.29
C ILE A 351 5.75 15.50 15.86
N ILE A 352 6.97 15.12 15.47
CA ILE A 352 7.29 14.77 14.08
C ILE A 352 7.46 13.26 13.98
N ALA A 353 6.59 12.60 13.22
CA ALA A 353 6.70 11.19 12.86
C ALA A 353 8.09 10.86 12.27
N GLY A 354 8.56 9.64 12.47
CA GLY A 354 9.92 9.24 12.13
C GLY A 354 10.96 9.54 13.23
N THR A 355 10.72 10.56 14.07
CA THR A 355 11.66 11.03 15.09
C THR A 355 11.69 10.14 16.33
N TYR A 356 12.85 10.06 17.00
CA TYR A 356 12.96 9.38 18.29
C TYR A 356 12.76 10.34 19.47
N ILE A 357 11.98 9.89 20.47
CA ILE A 357 11.87 10.52 21.79
C ILE A 357 12.21 9.51 22.89
N ASP A 358 12.70 10.01 24.03
CA ASP A 358 12.97 9.21 25.22
C ASP A 358 11.84 9.43 26.23
N ILE A 359 11.05 8.37 26.49
CA ILE A 359 9.94 8.39 27.44
C ILE A 359 10.53 8.10 28.84
N PRO A 360 10.55 9.06 29.78
CA PRO A 360 11.13 8.84 31.11
C PRO A 360 10.35 7.79 31.92
N PRO A 361 10.89 7.24 33.02
CA PRO A 361 10.10 6.45 33.97
C PRO A 361 8.95 7.27 34.58
N LYS A 362 7.95 6.59 35.14
CA LYS A 362 6.74 7.21 35.73
C LYS A 362 7.06 8.16 36.89
#